data_AF-A0A535P1G5-F1
#
_entry.id   AF-A0A535P1G5-F1
#
_cell.length_a   1.000
_cell.length_b   1.000
_cell.length_c   1.000
_cell.angle_alpha   90.00
_cell.angle_beta   90.00
_cell.angle_gamma   90.00
#
_symmetry.space_group_name_H-M   'P 1'
#
loop_
_entity.id
_entity.type
_entity.pdbx_description
1 polymer ?
#
loop_
_entity_poly.entity_id
_entity_poly.type
_entity_poly.pdbx_seq_one_letter_code
_entity_poly.pdbx_strand_id
1 'polypeptide(L)'
;TGEKVVAVVSAMGHTTDRLIALAESVNPDPPARELDMLVANGETITAPLVAMCLQGMGVPAVSLSGAQAGVRTSGHHSRARIRDIKPDRIVEALERKQVPVIAGFQGVTEELEITTLGRGGSDTTAVALAAALR
;
A
#
# COMPACT_ATOMS: atom_id res chain seq x y z
N THR A 1 -21.68 -16.71 -11.39
CA THR A 1 -21.22 -16.10 -10.13
C THR A 1 -19.76 -15.70 -10.31
N GLY A 2 -19.35 -14.54 -9.81
CA GLY A 2 -17.96 -14.08 -9.89
C GLY A 2 -17.40 -13.94 -8.48
N GLU A 3 -16.09 -14.14 -8.34
CA GLU A 3 -15.38 -13.99 -7.07
C GLU A 3 -15.22 -12.51 -6.68
N LYS A 4 -15.25 -12.22 -5.39
CA LYS A 4 -14.84 -10.90 -4.86
C LYS A 4 -13.31 -10.86 -4.80
N VAL A 5 -12.70 -9.93 -5.52
CA VAL A 5 -11.24 -9.83 -5.64
C VAL A 5 -10.74 -8.56 -4.96
N VAL A 6 -9.72 -8.70 -4.12
CA VAL A 6 -8.91 -7.60 -3.59
C VAL A 6 -7.50 -7.78 -4.14
N ALA A 7 -6.95 -6.75 -4.79
CA ALA A 7 -5.61 -6.80 -5.36
C ALA A 7 -4.64 -6.00 -4.47
N VAL A 8 -3.45 -6.54 -4.20
CA VAL A 8 -2.34 -5.80 -3.57
C VAL A 8 -1.22 -5.68 -4.59
N VAL A 9 -0.69 -4.47 -4.77
CA VAL A 9 0.35 -4.19 -5.75
C VAL A 9 1.64 -3.71 -5.09
N SER A 10 2.77 -4.05 -5.71
CA SER A 10 4.10 -3.51 -5.37
C SER A 10 4.45 -2.36 -6.31
N ALA A 11 5.49 -1.60 -6.00
CA ALA A 11 6.05 -0.62 -6.93
C ALA A 11 6.45 -1.26 -8.27
N MET A 12 6.32 -0.50 -9.36
CA MET A 12 6.72 -0.93 -10.70
C MET A 12 8.23 -1.14 -10.82
N GLY A 13 8.68 -2.36 -11.16
CA GLY A 13 10.09 -2.65 -11.45
C GLY A 13 11.03 -2.21 -10.31
N HIS A 14 12.08 -1.47 -10.65
CA HIS A 14 13.10 -0.97 -9.70
C HIS A 14 12.75 0.40 -9.07
N THR A 15 11.47 0.77 -9.00
CA THR A 15 11.08 2.12 -8.56
C THR A 15 11.47 2.39 -7.10
N THR A 16 11.28 1.43 -6.19
CA THR A 16 11.67 1.59 -4.78
C THR A 16 13.18 1.86 -4.64
N ASP A 17 14.01 1.07 -5.33
CA ASP A 17 15.46 1.23 -5.32
C ASP A 17 15.89 2.60 -5.88
N ARG A 18 15.21 3.07 -6.94
CA ARG A 18 15.46 4.40 -7.52
C ARG A 18 15.08 5.53 -6.58
N LEU A 19 14.00 5.40 -5.82
CA LEU A 19 13.58 6.39 -4.83
C LEU A 19 14.56 6.45 -3.66
N ILE A 20 15.06 5.30 -3.20
CA ILE A 20 16.11 5.23 -2.17
C ILE A 20 17.38 5.95 -2.66
N ALA A 21 17.87 5.60 -3.85
CA ALA A 21 19.05 6.25 -4.43
C ALA A 21 18.87 7.77 -4.62
N LEU A 22 17.65 8.22 -4.95
CA LEU A 22 17.33 9.64 -5.05
C LEU A 22 17.41 10.33 -3.68
N ALA A 23 16.85 9.73 -2.63
CA ALA A 23 16.99 10.27 -1.26
C ALA A 23 18.46 10.37 -0.84
N GLU A 24 19.24 9.32 -1.06
CA GLU A 24 20.68 9.27 -0.74
C GLU A 24 21.50 10.34 -1.50
N SER A 25 21.07 10.69 -2.73
CA SER A 25 21.70 11.76 -3.50
C SER A 25 21.50 13.16 -2.92
N VAL A 26 20.45 13.36 -2.11
CA VAL A 26 20.13 14.64 -1.44
C VAL A 26 20.70 14.65 -0.03
N ASN A 27 20.58 13.54 0.69
CA ASN A 27 21.13 13.35 2.03
C ASN A 27 21.68 11.91 2.13
N PRO A 28 23.00 11.72 2.31
CA PRO A 28 23.62 10.39 2.45
C PRO A 28 23.13 9.57 3.64
N ASP A 29 22.52 10.20 4.64
CA ASP A 29 21.88 9.55 5.79
C ASP A 29 20.47 10.11 5.99
N PRO A 30 19.51 9.74 5.11
CA PRO A 30 18.18 10.32 5.12
C PRO A 30 17.41 9.88 6.37
N PRO A 31 16.70 10.80 7.06
CA PRO A 31 15.86 10.43 8.20
C PRO A 31 14.83 9.36 7.80
N ALA A 32 14.76 8.27 8.56
CA ALA A 32 13.92 7.10 8.23
C ALA A 32 12.44 7.46 7.99
N ARG A 33 11.91 8.44 8.73
CA ARG A 33 10.56 8.98 8.53
C ARG A 33 10.37 9.51 7.10
N GLU A 34 11.26 10.40 6.67
CA GLU A 34 11.17 11.01 5.33
C GLU A 34 11.45 9.99 4.23
N LEU A 35 12.31 9.00 4.51
CA LEU A 35 12.52 7.89 3.59
C LEU A 35 11.23 7.09 3.38
N ASP A 36 10.50 6.75 4.44
CA ASP A 36 9.20 6.06 4.35
C ASP A 36 8.17 6.89 3.57
N MET A 37 8.10 8.20 3.83
CA MET A 37 7.25 9.13 3.08
C MET A 37 7.57 9.11 1.58
N LEU A 38 8.86 9.01 1.22
CA LEU A 38 9.29 8.96 -0.17
C LEU A 38 9.00 7.61 -0.82
N VAL A 39 9.47 6.51 -0.24
CA VAL A 39 9.46 5.20 -0.91
C VAL A 39 8.05 4.61 -1.04
N ALA A 40 7.12 4.95 -0.13
CA ALA A 40 5.72 4.54 -0.21
C ALA A 40 5.01 5.07 -1.48
N ASN A 41 5.58 6.07 -2.16
CA ASN A 41 5.06 6.56 -3.43
C ASN A 41 5.16 5.52 -4.55
N GLY A 42 6.11 4.58 -4.49
CA GLY A 42 6.25 3.53 -5.53
C GLY A 42 4.96 2.74 -5.71
N GLU A 43 4.41 2.23 -4.61
CA GLU A 43 3.13 1.51 -4.60
C GLU A 43 1.94 2.44 -4.80
N THR A 44 2.00 3.66 -4.24
CA THR A 44 0.92 4.66 -4.36
C THR A 44 0.73 5.15 -5.79
N ILE A 45 1.78 5.13 -6.62
CA ILE A 45 1.69 5.39 -8.06
C ILE A 45 1.14 4.15 -8.80
N THR A 46 1.53 2.95 -8.38
CA THR A 46 1.17 1.71 -9.09
C THR A 46 -0.30 1.35 -8.94
N ALA A 47 -0.87 1.50 -7.74
CA ALA A 47 -2.27 1.16 -7.46
C ALA A 47 -3.29 1.90 -8.37
N PRO A 48 -3.24 3.23 -8.54
CA PRO A 48 -4.16 3.93 -9.42
C PRO A 48 -3.94 3.59 -10.90
N LEU A 49 -2.71 3.30 -11.35
CA LEU A 49 -2.45 2.83 -12.72
C LEU A 49 -3.15 1.50 -13.02
N VAL A 50 -3.08 0.55 -12.08
CA VAL A 50 -3.80 -0.72 -12.20
C VAL A 50 -5.31 -0.52 -12.15
N ALA A 51 -5.81 0.33 -11.25
CA ALA A 51 -7.24 0.65 -11.19
C ALA A 51 -7.76 1.31 -12.48
N MET A 52 -7.02 2.26 -13.07
CA MET A 52 -7.34 2.87 -14.36
C MET A 52 -7.34 1.83 -15.50
N CYS A 53 -6.38 0.91 -15.50
CA CYS A 53 -6.34 -0.18 -16.48
C CYS A 53 -7.60 -1.06 -16.40
N LEU A 54 -7.97 -1.51 -15.20
CA LEU A 54 -9.19 -2.29 -14.97
C LEU A 54 -10.45 -1.55 -15.43
N GLN A 55 -10.56 -0.26 -15.08
CA GLN A 55 -11.66 0.60 -15.51
C GLN A 55 -11.75 0.72 -17.04
N GLY A 56 -10.60 0.88 -17.71
CA GLY A 56 -10.52 0.90 -19.18
C GLY A 56 -10.96 -0.41 -19.84
N MET A 57 -10.89 -1.53 -19.11
CA MET A 57 -11.40 -2.84 -19.54
C MET A 57 -12.88 -3.08 -19.15
N GLY A 58 -13.55 -2.06 -18.60
CA GLY A 58 -14.94 -2.17 -18.14
C GLY A 58 -15.10 -2.85 -16.77
N VAL A 59 -14.01 -3.04 -16.02
CA VAL A 59 -14.03 -3.61 -14.66
C VAL A 59 -14.01 -2.46 -13.64
N PRO A 60 -15.08 -2.25 -12.86
CA PRO A 60 -15.08 -1.24 -11.81
C PRO A 60 -13.96 -1.51 -10.79
N ALA A 61 -13.11 -0.53 -10.53
CA ALA A 61 -11.99 -0.65 -9.60
C ALA A 61 -11.75 0.67 -8.86
N VAL A 62 -11.11 0.59 -7.69
CA VAL A 62 -10.71 1.76 -6.89
C VAL A 62 -9.36 1.52 -6.25
N SER A 63 -8.44 2.48 -6.35
CA SER A 63 -7.14 2.38 -5.67
C SER A 63 -7.23 2.92 -4.24
N LEU A 64 -6.57 2.26 -3.30
CA LEU A 64 -6.46 2.69 -1.91
C LEU A 64 -4.99 2.66 -1.48
N SER A 65 -4.52 3.69 -0.77
CA SER A 65 -3.25 3.62 -0.04
C SER A 65 -3.35 2.61 1.12
N GLY A 66 -2.21 2.20 1.69
CA GLY A 66 -2.23 1.35 2.90
C GLY A 66 -3.04 1.97 4.05
N ALA A 67 -2.95 3.30 4.24
CA ALA A 67 -3.75 4.03 5.20
C ALA A 67 -5.26 3.95 4.91
N GLN A 68 -5.66 4.16 3.64
CA GLN A 68 -7.06 4.08 3.22
C GLN A 68 -7.61 2.65 3.24
N ALA A 69 -6.74 1.65 3.10
CA ALA A 69 -7.03 0.23 3.29
C ALA A 69 -7.13 -0.17 4.77
N GLY A 70 -6.83 0.77 5.68
CA GLY A 70 -6.93 0.59 7.13
C GLY A 70 -5.73 -0.11 7.76
N VAL A 71 -4.58 -0.21 7.07
CA VAL A 71 -3.37 -0.85 7.59
C VAL A 71 -2.71 0.05 8.63
N ARG A 72 -2.88 -0.29 9.92
CA ARG A 72 -2.31 0.44 11.05
C ARG A 72 -1.01 -0.22 11.49
N THR A 73 -0.02 0.59 11.80
CA THR A 73 1.37 0.14 12.01
C THR A 73 2.01 0.76 13.25
N SER A 74 3.10 0.16 13.72
CA SER A 74 3.97 0.79 14.72
C SER A 74 4.81 1.92 14.11
N GLY A 75 5.17 2.95 14.87
CA GLY A 75 6.04 4.05 14.41
C GLY A 75 7.53 3.72 14.19
N HIS A 76 7.91 2.46 14.01
CA HIS A 76 9.29 2.09 13.66
C HIS A 76 9.49 2.18 12.14
N HIS A 77 9.85 3.36 11.65
CA HIS A 77 10.05 3.58 10.21
C HIS A 77 11.02 2.58 9.56
N SER A 78 10.79 2.30 8.27
CA SER A 78 11.53 1.35 7.42
C SER A 78 11.38 -0.15 7.76
N ARG A 79 10.72 -0.48 8.88
CA ARG A 79 10.53 -1.85 9.39
C ARG A 79 9.34 -1.94 10.34
N ALA A 80 8.29 -1.19 10.02
CA ALA A 80 7.10 -1.12 10.83
C ALA A 80 6.38 -2.46 10.85
N ARG A 81 5.70 -2.75 11.95
CA ARG A 81 4.85 -3.95 12.08
C ARG A 81 3.39 -3.55 12.01
N ILE A 82 2.60 -4.33 11.29
CA ILE A 82 1.15 -4.20 11.30
C ILE A 82 0.65 -4.47 12.72
N ARG A 83 -0.14 -3.55 13.26
CA ARG A 83 -0.77 -3.63 14.58
C ARG A 83 -2.22 -4.07 14.48
N ASP A 84 -2.92 -3.54 13.50
CA ASP A 84 -4.36 -3.73 13.29
C ASP A 84 -4.68 -3.44 11.81
N ILE A 85 -5.79 -4.00 11.32
CA ILE A 85 -6.34 -3.65 10.01
C ILE A 85 -7.83 -3.40 10.14
N LYS A 86 -8.26 -2.20 9.72
CA LYS A 86 -9.66 -1.80 9.64
C LYS A 86 -10.10 -1.66 8.18
N PRO A 87 -10.51 -2.76 7.51
CA PRO A 87 -10.69 -2.78 6.06
C PRO A 87 -12.03 -2.19 5.60
N ASP A 88 -12.59 -1.21 6.32
CA ASP A 88 -13.94 -0.68 6.08
C ASP A 88 -14.11 -0.22 4.62
N ARG A 89 -13.14 0.54 4.10
CA ARG A 89 -13.17 1.02 2.71
C ARG A 89 -13.03 -0.10 1.67
N ILE A 90 -12.36 -1.21 2.02
CA ILE A 90 -12.24 -2.38 1.15
C ILE A 90 -13.60 -3.06 1.07
N VAL A 91 -14.25 -3.26 2.21
CA VAL A 91 -15.59 -3.87 2.29
C VAL A 91 -16.60 -3.04 1.50
N GLU A 92 -16.62 -1.71 1.71
CA GLU A 92 -17.49 -0.80 0.96
C GLU A 92 -17.27 -0.86 -0.56
N ALA A 93 -16.00 -0.96 -1.00
CA ALA A 93 -15.69 -1.10 -2.43
C ALA A 93 -16.21 -2.42 -3.00
N LEU A 94 -16.05 -3.52 -2.26
CA LEU A 94 -16.55 -4.84 -2.66
C LEU A 94 -18.08 -4.87 -2.72
N GLU A 95 -18.78 -4.22 -1.80
CA GLU A 95 -20.25 -4.07 -1.82
C GLU A 95 -20.73 -3.29 -3.05
N ARG A 96 -19.95 -2.29 -3.47
CA ARG A 96 -20.16 -1.53 -4.71
C ARG A 96 -19.73 -2.28 -5.97
N LYS A 97 -19.36 -3.56 -5.85
CA LYS A 97 -18.87 -4.42 -6.95
C LYS A 97 -17.62 -3.86 -7.64
N GLN A 98 -16.77 -3.15 -6.89
CA GLN A 98 -15.48 -2.65 -7.35
C GLN A 98 -14.37 -3.60 -6.90
N VAL A 99 -13.30 -3.67 -7.69
CA VAL A 99 -12.03 -4.29 -7.29
C VAL A 99 -11.19 -3.25 -6.54
N PRO A 100 -11.04 -3.35 -5.21
CA PRO A 100 -10.09 -2.53 -4.48
C PRO A 100 -8.64 -2.96 -4.81
N VAL A 101 -7.83 -1.99 -5.23
CA VAL A 101 -6.41 -2.15 -5.57
C VAL A 101 -5.59 -1.42 -4.52
N ILE A 102 -4.93 -2.17 -3.65
CA ILE A 102 -4.23 -1.64 -2.48
C ILE A 102 -2.76 -1.43 -2.80
N ALA A 103 -2.26 -0.23 -2.50
CA ALA A 103 -0.84 0.03 -2.43
C ALA A 103 -0.25 -0.76 -1.25
N GLY A 104 0.51 -1.81 -1.54
CA GLY A 104 1.15 -2.65 -0.54
C GLY A 104 2.29 -1.94 0.18
N PHE A 105 3.06 -2.69 0.98
CA PHE A 105 4.33 -2.26 1.60
C PHE A 105 4.23 -1.14 2.65
N GLN A 106 3.15 -0.38 2.68
CA GLN A 106 2.96 0.79 3.53
C GLN A 106 1.80 0.63 4.51
N GLY A 107 1.83 1.43 5.57
CA GLY A 107 0.71 1.62 6.48
C GLY A 107 0.78 2.99 7.14
N VAL A 108 0.01 3.18 8.21
CA VAL A 108 -0.08 4.45 8.92
C VAL A 108 0.00 4.27 10.43
N THR A 109 0.63 5.21 11.14
CA THR A 109 0.59 5.26 12.62
C THR A 109 -0.71 5.89 13.13
N GLU A 110 -0.87 5.99 14.45
CA GLU A 110 -1.99 6.71 15.06
C GLU A 110 -1.93 8.21 14.80
N GLU A 111 -0.72 8.76 14.65
CA GLU A 111 -0.42 10.17 14.34
C GLU A 111 -0.48 10.48 12.85
N LEU A 112 -0.96 9.54 12.03
CA LEU A 112 -1.06 9.67 10.56
C LEU A 112 0.29 9.69 9.83
N GLU A 113 1.35 9.20 10.46
CA GLU A 113 2.65 9.04 9.79
C GLU A 113 2.65 7.82 8.88
N ILE A 114 3.14 7.99 7.65
CA ILE A 114 3.33 6.88 6.72
C ILE A 114 4.53 6.06 7.18
N THR A 115 4.35 4.74 7.22
CA THR A 115 5.43 3.81 7.52
C THR A 115 5.53 2.72 6.48
N THR A 116 6.71 2.10 6.39
CA THR A 116 6.93 0.96 5.51
C THR A 116 7.27 -0.31 6.28
N LEU A 117 6.85 -1.46 5.75
CA LEU A 117 6.93 -2.77 6.40
C LEU A 117 8.28 -3.47 6.19
N GLY A 118 9.20 -2.86 5.43
CA GLY A 118 10.47 -3.46 5.05
C GLY A 118 10.36 -4.47 3.89
N ARG A 119 11.40 -5.31 3.70
CA ARG A 119 11.44 -6.28 2.58
C ARG A 119 10.27 -7.25 2.65
N GLY A 120 9.66 -7.53 1.48
CA GLY A 120 8.47 -8.38 1.40
C GLY A 120 7.21 -7.71 1.97
N GLY A 121 7.23 -6.38 2.14
CA GLY A 121 6.11 -5.65 2.73
C GLY A 121 4.80 -5.83 1.97
N SER A 122 4.81 -5.87 0.64
CA SER A 122 3.59 -6.12 -0.15
C SER A 122 2.98 -7.50 0.12
N ASP A 123 3.81 -8.55 0.21
CA ASP A 123 3.34 -9.91 0.54
C ASP A 123 2.75 -9.95 1.95
N THR A 124 3.42 -9.26 2.88
CA THR A 124 2.95 -9.11 4.26
C THR A 124 1.59 -8.40 4.30
N THR A 125 1.43 -7.33 3.52
CA THR A 125 0.14 -6.62 3.37
C THR A 125 -0.94 -7.55 2.83
N ALA A 126 -0.65 -8.33 1.79
CA ALA A 126 -1.61 -9.25 1.19
C ALA A 126 -2.08 -10.33 2.17
N VAL A 127 -1.15 -10.99 2.88
CA VAL A 127 -1.48 -12.01 3.88
C VAL A 127 -2.28 -11.42 5.04
N ALA A 128 -1.89 -10.24 5.53
CA ALA A 128 -2.56 -9.61 6.66
C ALA A 128 -3.99 -9.15 6.28
N LEU A 129 -4.17 -8.57 5.09
CA LEU A 129 -5.50 -8.23 4.58
C LEU A 129 -6.38 -9.47 4.39
N ALA A 130 -5.83 -10.55 3.84
CA ALA A 130 -6.57 -11.80 3.69
C ALA A 130 -7.02 -12.38 5.04
N ALA A 131 -6.24 -12.20 6.10
CA ALA A 131 -6.63 -12.59 7.46
C ALA A 131 -7.74 -11.68 8.03
N ALA A 132 -7.68 -10.37 7.76
CA ALA A 132 -8.64 -9.38 8.26
C ALA A 132 -9.99 -9.38 7.51
N LEU A 133 -10.02 -9.87 6.27
CA LEU A 133 -11.21 -9.92 5.40
C LEU A 133 -11.97 -11.26 5.45
N ARG A 134 -11.63 -12.13 6.40
CA ARG A 134 -12.34 -13.41 6.61
C ARG A 134 -13.78 -13.22 7.08
#